data_AF-A0A966R9N8-F1
#
_entry.id   AF-A0A966R9N8-F1
#
_cell.length_a   1.000
_cell.length_b   1.000
_cell.length_c   1.000
_cell.angle_alpha   90.00
_cell.angle_beta   90.00
_cell.angle_gamma   90.00
#
_symmetry.space_group_name_H-M   'P 1'
#
loop_
_entity.id
_entity.type
_entity.pdbx_description
1 polymer ?
#
loop_
_entity_poly.entity_id
_entity_poly.type
_entity_poly.pdbx_seq_one_letter_code
_entity_poly.pdbx_strand_id
1 'polypeptide(L)'
;MNTNRHRARALAALLFALFALAGTGLSAAGVTIAESGGTTIVAELGATDSYSVVLDTAPTSAVTITLNSGSQLTVAPASLVFTTANWNVPQTVSVSAVNDLTPEGSHTGTITHGAASADAQYNGLSIASVQATIADNDTAVAKNEVISIPSSGTATPYPSTLTVSGMTAAVTNVRVSLNGFSHTYPDDVDVVLVSPGGQVVALMSDAGGSSDAVGVNLVFDDNATSILGDESAISSGTFKPTDYGSTEALPPGASGSTSLSLASLISGGVNGDWKLYVSDDTGTDG
;
A
#
# COMPACT_ATOMS: atom_id res chain seq x y z
N MET A 1 43.84 13.95 35.12
CA MET A 1 42.84 12.97 34.63
C MET A 1 41.49 13.39 35.18
N ASN A 2 40.69 14.12 34.39
CA ASN A 2 39.38 14.60 34.79
C ASN A 2 38.38 14.21 33.69
N THR A 3 37.36 13.45 34.06
CA THR A 3 36.41 12.78 33.18
C THR A 3 35.19 13.69 32.96
N ASN A 4 35.00 14.16 31.73
CA ASN A 4 33.79 14.88 31.34
C ASN A 4 32.81 13.93 30.64
N ARG A 5 31.61 13.84 31.25
CA ARG A 5 30.41 13.15 30.76
C ARG A 5 29.65 14.03 29.76
N HIS A 6 29.16 13.47 28.67
CA HIS A 6 27.95 13.94 27.95
C HIS A 6 27.22 12.69 27.40
N ARG A 7 26.15 12.23 28.04
CA ARG A 7 24.72 12.62 27.91
C ARG A 7 24.02 11.95 26.72
N ALA A 8 23.19 10.95 27.02
CA ALA A 8 21.79 10.86 26.58
C ALA A 8 21.10 9.73 27.35
N ARG A 9 20.32 10.08 28.38
CA ARG A 9 19.29 9.20 28.94
C ARG A 9 17.96 9.83 28.54
N ALA A 10 17.25 9.21 27.60
CA ALA A 10 15.85 9.52 27.36
C ALA A 10 15.08 9.10 28.62
N LEU A 11 14.55 10.08 29.33
CA LEU A 11 13.68 9.89 30.47
C LEU A 11 12.29 9.62 29.88
N ALA A 12 11.89 8.36 29.80
CA ALA A 12 10.50 8.01 29.54
C ALA A 12 9.68 8.54 30.73
N ALA A 13 8.81 9.51 30.46
CA ALA A 13 7.87 10.03 31.44
C ALA A 13 6.87 8.91 31.79
N LEU A 14 7.11 8.21 32.89
CA LEU A 14 6.15 7.30 33.49
C LEU A 14 5.08 8.16 34.17
N LEU A 15 4.02 8.50 33.44
CA LEU A 15 2.86 9.20 33.98
C LEU A 15 2.04 8.19 34.82
N PHE A 16 2.36 8.09 36.12
CA PHE A 16 1.46 7.49 37.09
C PHE A 16 0.28 8.44 37.31
N ALA A 17 -0.83 8.22 36.63
CA ALA A 17 -2.10 8.84 37.01
C ALA A 17 -2.64 8.10 38.25
N LEU A 18 -2.21 8.53 39.45
CA LEU A 18 -2.87 8.14 40.69
C LEU A 18 -4.14 9.00 40.84
N PHE A 19 -5.28 8.48 40.39
CA PHE A 19 -6.58 9.07 40.74
C PHE A 19 -7.02 8.54 42.11
N ALA A 20 -6.67 9.27 43.17
CA ALA A 20 -7.39 9.19 44.44
C ALA A 20 -8.47 10.27 44.44
N LEU A 21 -9.70 9.91 44.05
CA LEU A 21 -10.87 10.75 44.33
C LEU A 21 -11.69 10.07 45.42
N ALA A 22 -11.57 10.59 46.64
CA ALA A 22 -12.52 10.32 47.70
C ALA A 22 -13.87 10.93 47.31
N GLY A 23 -14.78 10.10 46.82
CA GLY A 23 -16.18 10.43 46.56
C GLY A 23 -17.01 9.17 46.70
N THR A 24 -18.07 9.20 47.50
CA THR A 24 -18.90 8.04 47.87
C THR A 24 -19.86 7.59 46.74
N GLY A 25 -19.40 7.61 45.49
CA GLY A 25 -20.10 7.01 44.36
C GLY A 25 -19.39 5.72 43.97
N LEU A 26 -20.10 4.60 43.92
CA LEU A 26 -19.59 3.38 43.28
C LEU A 26 -19.20 3.76 41.84
N SER A 27 -17.93 3.57 41.47
CA SER A 27 -17.51 3.74 40.08
C SER A 27 -18.33 2.77 39.21
N ALA A 28 -18.91 3.26 38.11
CA ALA A 28 -19.63 2.41 37.17
C ALA A 28 -18.65 1.48 36.43
N ALA A 29 -19.12 0.33 35.94
CA ALA A 29 -18.33 -0.49 35.03
C ALA A 29 -17.99 0.33 33.77
N GLY A 30 -16.74 0.21 33.32
CA GLY A 30 -16.21 1.04 32.26
C GLY A 30 -14.88 0.51 31.74
N VAL A 31 -14.49 0.98 30.56
CA VAL A 31 -13.22 0.65 29.93
C VAL A 31 -12.54 1.95 29.57
N THR A 32 -11.33 2.16 30.11
CA THR A 32 -10.48 3.28 29.75
C THR A 32 -9.49 2.85 28.67
N ILE A 33 -9.43 3.65 27.59
CA ILE A 33 -8.42 3.54 26.54
C ILE A 33 -7.50 4.75 26.62
N ALA A 34 -6.19 4.51 26.52
CA ALA A 34 -5.18 5.57 26.45
C ALA A 34 -4.19 5.28 25.30
N GLU A 35 -4.25 6.11 24.26
CA GLU A 35 -3.35 6.09 23.09
C GLU A 35 -1.96 6.61 23.47
N SER A 36 -0.88 6.02 22.93
CA SER A 36 0.45 6.60 23.13
C SER A 36 0.52 7.99 22.51
N GLY A 37 1.05 8.97 23.26
CA GLY A 37 1.14 10.35 22.78
C GLY A 37 -0.22 11.06 22.61
N GLY A 38 -1.34 10.43 22.95
CA GLY A 38 -2.69 11.00 22.85
C GLY A 38 -3.39 10.79 21.50
N THR A 39 -2.73 10.19 20.52
CA THR A 39 -3.28 9.85 19.19
C THR A 39 -2.52 8.67 18.61
N THR A 40 -3.21 7.78 17.90
CA THR A 40 -2.58 6.66 17.19
C THR A 40 -2.17 7.09 15.77
N ILE A 41 -0.87 7.06 15.46
CA ILE A 41 -0.33 7.40 14.14
C ILE A 41 0.61 6.30 13.66
N VAL A 42 0.29 5.70 12.52
CA VAL A 42 1.07 4.62 11.90
C VAL A 42 1.42 4.95 10.45
N ALA A 43 2.39 4.24 9.88
CA ALA A 43 2.78 4.37 8.48
C ALA A 43 2.98 3.00 7.83
N GLU A 44 2.62 2.86 6.57
CA GLU A 44 2.88 1.65 5.78
C GLU A 44 4.39 1.41 5.63
N LEU A 45 4.84 0.17 5.93
CA LEU A 45 6.27 -0.19 6.04
C LEU A 45 7.08 0.69 7.01
N GLY A 46 6.41 1.38 7.93
CA GLY A 46 7.02 2.43 8.73
C GLY A 46 6.67 2.36 10.20
N ALA A 47 6.37 3.52 10.76
CA ALA A 47 6.09 3.70 12.18
C ALA A 47 4.89 2.86 12.62
N THR A 48 5.04 2.21 13.77
CA THR A 48 3.96 1.59 14.52
C THR A 48 3.62 2.43 15.74
N ASP A 49 2.44 2.19 16.31
CA ASP A 49 1.99 2.88 17.52
C ASP A 49 1.30 1.89 18.46
N SER A 50 0.82 2.37 19.60
CA SER A 50 0.13 1.54 20.57
C SER A 50 -0.97 2.29 21.31
N TYR A 51 -1.84 1.55 21.97
CA TYR A 51 -2.69 2.09 23.02
C TYR A 51 -2.82 1.08 24.14
N SER A 52 -3.24 1.53 25.30
CA SER A 52 -3.53 0.69 26.45
C SER A 52 -5.02 0.63 26.74
N VAL A 53 -5.48 -0.51 27.23
CA VAL A 53 -6.86 -0.75 27.66
C VAL A 53 -6.83 -1.22 29.11
N VAL A 54 -7.75 -0.72 29.94
CA VAL A 54 -7.93 -1.15 31.33
C VAL A 54 -9.41 -1.08 31.73
N LEU A 55 -9.85 -1.92 32.67
CA LEU A 55 -11.20 -1.81 33.22
C LEU A 55 -11.22 -0.77 34.34
N ASP A 56 -12.32 -0.03 34.45
CA ASP A 56 -12.47 1.02 35.47
C ASP A 56 -12.84 0.44 36.85
N THR A 57 -13.39 -0.78 36.88
CA THR A 57 -13.75 -1.49 38.12
C THR A 57 -13.48 -2.98 38.05
N ALA A 58 -13.34 -3.62 39.21
CA ALA A 58 -13.20 -5.07 39.31
C ALA A 58 -14.45 -5.78 38.75
N PRO A 59 -14.31 -6.66 37.75
CA PRO A 59 -15.44 -7.45 37.26
C PRO A 59 -15.69 -8.65 38.19
N THR A 60 -16.90 -9.19 38.16
CA THR A 60 -17.31 -10.42 38.88
C THR A 60 -17.01 -11.70 38.09
N SER A 61 -16.73 -11.59 36.80
CA SER A 61 -16.30 -12.66 35.90
C SER A 61 -15.30 -12.13 34.88
N ALA A 62 -14.54 -13.00 34.21
CA ALA A 62 -13.58 -12.54 33.21
C ALA A 62 -14.28 -11.77 32.08
N VAL A 63 -13.66 -10.69 31.63
CA VAL A 63 -14.10 -9.83 30.52
C VAL A 63 -13.12 -10.05 29.38
N THR A 64 -13.63 -10.49 28.23
CA THR A 64 -12.87 -10.56 26.99
C THR A 64 -13.22 -9.34 26.14
N ILE A 65 -12.21 -8.57 25.78
CA ILE A 65 -12.32 -7.46 24.83
C ILE A 65 -11.72 -7.92 23.50
N THR A 66 -12.54 -8.08 22.47
CA THR A 66 -12.09 -8.40 21.11
C THR A 66 -11.88 -7.12 20.32
N LEU A 67 -10.81 -7.07 19.52
CA LEU A 67 -10.44 -5.92 18.70
C LEU A 67 -10.68 -6.24 17.23
N ASN A 68 -11.32 -5.33 16.50
CA ASN A 68 -11.51 -5.43 15.05
C ASN A 68 -10.90 -4.20 14.38
N SER A 69 -9.85 -4.41 13.59
CA SER A 69 -9.04 -3.35 12.98
C SER A 69 -9.35 -3.06 11.51
N GLY A 70 -10.33 -3.74 10.93
CA GLY A 70 -10.65 -3.63 9.50
C GLY A 70 -9.55 -4.22 8.61
N SER A 71 -9.43 -3.73 7.38
CA SER A 71 -8.44 -4.19 6.39
C SER A 71 -7.17 -3.35 6.35
N GLN A 72 -7.23 -2.09 6.81
CA GLN A 72 -6.11 -1.13 6.72
C GLN A 72 -5.12 -1.23 7.90
N LEU A 73 -5.49 -1.95 8.97
CA LEU A 73 -4.70 -2.03 10.19
C LEU A 73 -4.57 -3.46 10.68
N THR A 74 -3.45 -3.74 11.33
CA THR A 74 -3.20 -4.94 12.13
C THR A 74 -3.04 -4.55 13.59
N VAL A 75 -3.60 -5.37 14.49
CA VAL A 75 -3.50 -5.18 15.94
C VAL A 75 -2.95 -6.43 16.62
N ALA A 76 -2.10 -6.23 17.62
CA ALA A 76 -1.52 -7.32 18.39
C ALA A 76 -1.48 -6.97 19.89
N PRO A 77 -2.13 -7.75 20.78
CA PRO A 77 -3.00 -8.90 20.48
C PRO A 77 -4.37 -8.47 19.92
N ALA A 78 -5.08 -9.38 19.22
CA ALA A 78 -6.44 -9.15 18.71
C ALA A 78 -7.55 -9.32 19.77
N SER A 79 -7.21 -9.79 20.97
CA SER A 79 -8.13 -9.86 22.10
C SER A 79 -7.39 -9.69 23.42
N LEU A 80 -8.03 -9.03 24.38
CA LEU A 80 -7.54 -8.83 25.74
C LEU A 80 -8.45 -9.56 26.73
N VAL A 81 -7.87 -10.10 27.80
CA VAL A 81 -8.64 -10.79 28.85
C VAL A 81 -8.34 -10.15 30.20
N PHE A 82 -9.36 -9.59 30.81
CA PHE A 82 -9.33 -9.03 32.14
C PHE A 82 -10.10 -9.96 33.09
N THR A 83 -9.52 -10.20 34.25
CA THR A 83 -10.00 -11.08 35.31
C THR A 83 -10.15 -10.27 36.59
N THR A 84 -10.74 -10.87 37.62
CA THR A 84 -10.79 -10.28 38.96
C THR A 84 -9.41 -9.94 39.54
N ALA A 85 -8.33 -10.55 39.01
CA ALA A 85 -6.96 -10.35 39.50
C ALA A 85 -6.14 -9.31 38.71
N ASN A 86 -6.52 -8.98 37.46
CA ASN A 86 -5.73 -8.11 36.59
C ASN A 86 -6.56 -7.01 35.88
N TRP A 87 -7.82 -6.81 36.26
CA TRP A 87 -8.71 -5.81 35.66
C TRP A 87 -8.14 -4.38 35.67
N ASN A 88 -7.35 -4.05 36.69
CA ASN A 88 -6.72 -2.75 36.91
C ASN A 88 -5.29 -2.66 36.37
N VAL A 89 -4.82 -3.67 35.65
CA VAL A 89 -3.51 -3.67 34.99
C VAL A 89 -3.74 -3.33 33.51
N PRO A 90 -3.27 -2.17 33.02
CA PRO A 90 -3.39 -1.83 31.62
C PRO A 90 -2.71 -2.88 30.72
N GLN A 91 -3.41 -3.30 29.67
CA GLN A 91 -2.88 -4.19 28.64
C GLN A 91 -2.64 -3.39 27.37
N THR A 92 -1.44 -3.52 26.80
CA THR A 92 -1.03 -2.80 25.59
C THR A 92 -1.45 -3.55 24.33
N VAL A 93 -1.90 -2.77 23.35
CA VAL A 93 -2.19 -3.20 21.98
C VAL A 93 -1.26 -2.44 21.06
N SER A 94 -0.46 -3.18 20.29
CA SER A 94 0.33 -2.62 19.20
C SER A 94 -0.52 -2.49 17.94
N VAL A 95 -0.32 -1.41 17.20
CA VAL A 95 -1.03 -1.07 15.97
C VAL A 95 0.00 -0.86 14.84
N SER A 96 -0.26 -1.48 13.69
CA SER A 96 0.52 -1.30 12.46
C SER A 96 -0.40 -1.13 11.25
N ALA A 97 0.01 -0.31 10.28
CA ALA A 97 -0.65 -0.22 8.99
C ALA A 97 -0.41 -1.49 8.16
N VAL A 98 -1.42 -1.91 7.39
CA VAL A 98 -1.25 -2.88 6.32
C VAL A 98 -0.66 -2.13 5.13
N ASN A 99 0.45 -2.61 4.57
CA ASN A 99 1.04 -2.02 3.37
C ASN A 99 0.38 -2.62 2.13
N ASP A 100 -0.11 -1.78 1.23
CA ASP A 100 -0.47 -2.21 -0.12
C ASP A 100 0.29 -1.46 -1.23
N LEU A 101 -0.35 -1.20 -2.37
CA LEU A 101 0.23 -0.55 -3.55
C LEU A 101 -0.77 0.45 -4.16
N THR A 102 -1.79 0.83 -3.39
CA THR A 102 -2.88 1.70 -3.76
C THR A 102 -2.57 3.07 -3.20
N PRO A 103 -2.36 4.09 -4.04
CA PRO A 103 -2.12 5.44 -3.53
C PRO A 103 -3.40 6.00 -2.90
N GLU A 104 -3.49 5.97 -1.58
CA GLU A 104 -4.64 6.50 -0.82
C GLU A 104 -4.33 7.91 -0.29
N GLY A 105 -3.05 8.27 -0.18
CA GLY A 105 -2.61 9.42 0.59
C GLY A 105 -2.91 9.25 2.08
N SER A 106 -2.69 10.30 2.88
CA SER A 106 -2.97 10.20 4.32
C SER A 106 -4.46 9.97 4.58
N HIS A 107 -4.75 8.89 5.29
CA HIS A 107 -6.12 8.43 5.55
C HIS A 107 -6.24 7.87 6.97
N THR A 108 -7.36 7.23 7.31
CA THR A 108 -7.62 6.71 8.66
C THR A 108 -8.14 5.28 8.66
N GLY A 109 -7.71 4.48 9.63
CA GLY A 109 -8.31 3.21 9.99
C GLY A 109 -9.01 3.29 11.35
N THR A 110 -10.06 2.49 11.57
CA THR A 110 -10.80 2.46 12.84
C THR A 110 -10.69 1.10 13.50
N ILE A 111 -10.27 1.08 14.76
CA ILE A 111 -10.26 -0.10 15.61
C ILE A 111 -11.47 -0.05 16.53
N THR A 112 -12.35 -1.02 16.38
CA THR A 112 -13.55 -1.17 17.23
C THR A 112 -13.36 -2.31 18.23
N HIS A 113 -14.10 -2.25 19.33
CA HIS A 113 -13.95 -3.20 20.45
C HIS A 113 -15.30 -3.80 20.83
N GLY A 114 -15.30 -5.10 21.11
CA GLY A 114 -16.47 -5.81 21.63
C GLY A 114 -16.17 -6.40 23.01
N ALA A 115 -17.04 -6.17 23.99
CA ALA A 115 -16.92 -6.74 25.33
C ALA A 115 -17.84 -7.95 25.51
N ALA A 116 -17.29 -9.07 25.98
CA ALA A 116 -18.04 -10.28 26.33
C ALA A 116 -17.67 -10.72 27.75
N SER A 117 -18.69 -11.03 28.57
CA SER A 117 -18.48 -11.52 29.94
C SER A 117 -19.73 -12.22 30.48
N ALA A 118 -19.56 -13.04 31.53
CA ALA A 118 -20.68 -13.45 32.38
C ALA A 118 -21.07 -12.37 33.40
N ASP A 119 -20.23 -11.34 33.59
CA ASP A 119 -20.58 -10.14 34.33
C ASP A 119 -21.51 -9.26 33.49
N ALA A 120 -22.76 -9.10 33.92
CA ALA A 120 -23.78 -8.34 33.21
C ALA A 120 -23.44 -6.84 33.05
N GLN A 121 -22.55 -6.28 33.89
CA GLN A 121 -22.14 -4.88 33.77
C GLN A 121 -21.11 -4.67 32.64
N TYR A 122 -20.37 -5.73 32.28
CA TYR A 122 -19.35 -5.69 31.23
C TYR A 122 -19.79 -6.38 29.94
N ASN A 123 -20.76 -7.30 29.99
CA ASN A 123 -21.23 -8.00 28.81
C ASN A 123 -21.94 -7.06 27.83
N GLY A 124 -21.42 -6.93 26.61
CA GLY A 124 -21.95 -6.00 25.60
C GLY A 124 -21.73 -4.52 25.93
N LEU A 125 -20.84 -4.20 26.88
CA LEU A 125 -20.49 -2.82 27.19
C LEU A 125 -19.92 -2.12 25.95
N SER A 126 -20.45 -0.94 25.64
CA SER A 126 -19.94 -0.11 24.55
C SER A 126 -18.57 0.46 24.94
N ILE A 127 -17.58 0.25 24.07
CA ILE A 127 -16.21 0.73 24.25
C ILE A 127 -15.90 1.72 23.13
N ALA A 128 -15.22 2.81 23.45
CA ALA A 128 -14.80 3.81 22.47
C ALA A 128 -13.87 3.18 21.42
N SER A 129 -14.05 3.55 20.14
CA SER A 129 -13.14 3.14 19.09
C SER A 129 -11.84 3.95 19.13
N VAL A 130 -10.77 3.40 18.59
CA VAL A 130 -9.52 4.11 18.33
C VAL A 130 -9.44 4.40 16.84
N GLN A 131 -9.24 5.67 16.48
CA GLN A 131 -8.99 6.07 15.10
C GLN A 131 -7.47 6.23 14.92
N ALA A 132 -6.89 5.43 14.04
CA ALA A 132 -5.49 5.56 13.67
C ALA A 132 -5.36 6.39 12.39
N THR A 133 -4.49 7.39 12.40
CA THR A 133 -4.06 8.08 11.17
C THR A 133 -2.98 7.24 10.50
N ILE A 134 -3.11 7.03 9.19
CA ILE A 134 -2.22 6.21 8.38
C ILE A 134 -1.50 7.12 7.39
N ALA A 135 -0.17 7.07 7.42
CA ALA A 135 0.67 7.63 6.37
C ALA A 135 0.90 6.56 5.30
N ASP A 136 0.29 6.81 4.14
CA ASP A 136 0.43 6.05 2.90
C ASP A 136 1.81 6.26 2.30
N ASN A 137 2.47 5.17 1.91
CA ASN A 137 3.82 5.23 1.35
C ASN A 137 3.84 5.14 -0.19
N ASP A 138 2.66 5.03 -0.80
CA ASP A 138 2.47 4.98 -2.22
C ASP A 138 2.30 6.36 -2.84
N THR A 139 2.59 6.50 -4.12
CA THR A 139 2.39 7.75 -4.85
C THR A 139 1.95 7.48 -6.27
N ALA A 140 0.75 7.95 -6.62
CA ALA A 140 0.28 7.95 -7.99
C ALA A 140 0.95 9.10 -8.76
N VAL A 141 1.62 8.76 -9.86
CA VAL A 141 1.97 9.75 -10.89
C VAL A 141 1.22 9.37 -12.16
N ALA A 142 0.30 10.23 -12.58
CA ALA A 142 -0.57 9.97 -13.71
C ALA A 142 -0.39 11.04 -14.79
N LYS A 143 -0.45 10.61 -16.05
CA LYS A 143 -0.60 11.48 -17.21
C LYS A 143 -1.92 11.16 -17.88
N ASN A 144 -2.88 12.09 -17.78
CA ASN A 144 -4.16 11.96 -18.48
C ASN A 144 -4.02 12.44 -19.92
N GLU A 145 -3.40 11.61 -20.75
CA GLU A 145 -3.15 11.86 -22.17
C GLU A 145 -3.64 10.67 -22.99
N VAL A 146 -4.28 10.94 -24.11
CA VAL A 146 -4.64 9.90 -25.08
C VAL A 146 -3.41 9.59 -25.94
N ILE A 147 -3.00 8.32 -25.95
CA ILE A 147 -1.99 7.78 -26.87
C ILE A 147 -2.74 7.11 -28.02
N SER A 148 -2.67 7.71 -29.20
CA SER A 148 -3.31 7.17 -30.41
C SER A 148 -2.35 6.21 -31.11
N ILE A 149 -2.71 4.93 -31.16
CA ILE A 149 -1.93 3.89 -31.83
C ILE A 149 -2.45 3.78 -33.27
N PRO A 150 -1.64 4.06 -34.31
CA PRO A 150 -2.02 3.82 -35.70
C PRO A 150 -2.03 2.31 -35.98
N SER A 151 -2.64 1.88 -37.09
CA SER A 151 -2.61 0.49 -37.58
C SER A 151 -1.23 0.03 -38.13
N SER A 152 -0.18 0.81 -37.84
CA SER A 152 1.23 0.55 -38.17
C SER A 152 2.05 1.79 -37.83
N GLY A 153 3.19 1.58 -37.17
CA GLY A 153 4.17 2.59 -36.81
C GLY A 153 3.98 3.19 -35.41
N THR A 154 4.68 4.29 -35.16
CA THR A 154 4.73 4.91 -33.83
C THR A 154 3.41 5.57 -33.46
N ALA A 155 3.00 5.43 -32.19
CA ALA A 155 1.85 6.11 -31.65
C ALA A 155 1.97 7.65 -31.68
N THR A 156 0.91 8.36 -31.28
CA THR A 156 0.95 9.81 -31.08
C THR A 156 0.31 10.18 -29.73
N PRO A 157 1.03 10.87 -28.84
CA PRO A 157 2.43 11.31 -28.96
C PRO A 157 3.43 10.16 -28.81
N TYR A 158 4.68 10.41 -29.24
CA TYR A 158 5.76 9.43 -29.18
C TYR A 158 7.14 10.07 -28.93
N PRO A 159 7.85 9.67 -27.86
CA PRO A 159 7.32 8.93 -26.72
C PRO A 159 6.28 9.77 -25.95
N SER A 160 5.36 9.11 -25.25
CA SER A 160 4.60 9.80 -24.19
C SER A 160 5.52 9.95 -22.98
N THR A 161 5.86 11.20 -22.64
CA THR A 161 6.75 11.51 -21.51
C THR A 161 5.96 11.94 -20.27
N LEU A 162 6.30 11.36 -19.12
CA LEU A 162 5.82 11.72 -17.79
C LEU A 162 7.00 12.09 -16.89
N THR A 163 7.02 13.32 -16.38
CA THR A 163 8.08 13.76 -15.44
C THR A 163 7.69 13.44 -14.00
N VAL A 164 8.48 12.60 -13.34
CA VAL A 164 8.37 12.29 -11.91
C VAL A 164 9.33 13.19 -11.13
N SER A 165 8.87 13.79 -10.03
CA SER A 165 9.71 14.62 -9.16
C SER A 165 9.29 14.49 -7.70
N GLY A 166 10.16 14.88 -6.77
CA GLY A 166 9.86 14.93 -5.34
C GLY A 166 9.95 13.60 -4.60
N MET A 167 10.32 12.50 -5.28
CA MET A 167 10.56 11.22 -4.63
C MET A 167 11.85 11.32 -3.80
N THR A 168 11.71 11.36 -2.48
CA THR A 168 12.84 11.47 -1.53
C THR A 168 13.10 10.18 -0.77
N ALA A 169 12.07 9.33 -0.60
CA ALA A 169 12.20 7.98 -0.08
C ALA A 169 12.70 7.01 -1.17
N ALA A 170 13.26 5.88 -0.75
CA ALA A 170 13.64 4.82 -1.68
C ALA A 170 12.38 4.19 -2.29
N VAL A 171 12.26 4.21 -3.62
CA VAL A 171 11.20 3.50 -4.33
C VAL A 171 11.56 2.02 -4.41
N THR A 172 10.64 1.18 -3.95
CA THR A 172 10.81 -0.28 -3.87
C THR A 172 10.00 -1.04 -4.91
N ASN A 173 8.98 -0.41 -5.49
CA ASN A 173 8.11 -1.00 -6.50
C ASN A 173 7.70 0.04 -7.55
N VAL A 174 7.47 -0.43 -8.78
CA VAL A 174 6.88 0.33 -9.88
C VAL A 174 5.73 -0.49 -10.43
N ARG A 175 4.55 0.10 -10.50
CA ARG A 175 3.37 -0.44 -11.17
C ARG A 175 2.99 0.49 -12.32
N VAL A 176 2.68 -0.07 -13.49
CA VAL A 176 2.26 0.70 -14.66
C VAL A 176 0.81 0.36 -14.99
N SER A 177 0.00 1.34 -15.35
CA SER A 177 -1.39 1.12 -15.77
C SER A 177 -1.63 1.77 -17.13
N LEU A 178 -2.06 0.97 -18.09
CA LEU A 178 -2.58 1.41 -19.39
C LEU A 178 -4.10 1.34 -19.32
N ASN A 179 -4.76 2.49 -19.34
CA ASN A 179 -6.20 2.58 -19.22
C ASN A 179 -6.84 2.73 -20.60
N GLY A 180 -7.82 1.87 -20.91
CA GLY A 180 -8.53 1.92 -22.18
C GLY A 180 -7.69 1.52 -23.39
N PHE A 181 -6.77 0.56 -23.23
CA PHE A 181 -5.98 0.01 -24.34
C PHE A 181 -6.91 -0.58 -25.41
N SER A 182 -6.61 -0.23 -26.67
CA SER A 182 -7.41 -0.64 -27.82
C SER A 182 -6.55 -0.83 -29.06
N HIS A 183 -6.70 -1.98 -29.72
CA HIS A 183 -6.11 -2.28 -31.01
C HIS A 183 -6.87 -3.45 -31.66
N THR A 184 -6.93 -3.51 -32.99
CA THR A 184 -7.54 -4.62 -33.74
C THR A 184 -6.65 -5.87 -33.74
N TYR A 185 -5.33 -5.67 -33.71
CA TYR A 185 -4.32 -6.71 -33.61
C TYR A 185 -3.35 -6.35 -32.48
N PRO A 186 -3.71 -6.59 -31.22
CA PRO A 186 -2.84 -6.26 -30.10
C PRO A 186 -1.45 -6.92 -30.14
N ASP A 187 -1.31 -8.02 -30.89
CA ASP A 187 -0.05 -8.72 -31.13
C ASP A 187 1.03 -7.77 -31.65
N ASP A 188 0.68 -6.95 -32.65
CA ASP A 188 1.61 -6.02 -33.31
C ASP A 188 2.04 -4.85 -32.40
N VAL A 189 1.43 -4.71 -31.21
CA VAL A 189 1.63 -3.53 -30.37
C VAL A 189 2.70 -3.75 -29.32
N ASP A 190 3.84 -3.11 -29.55
CA ASP A 190 4.91 -2.97 -28.59
C ASP A 190 4.69 -1.78 -27.66
N VAL A 191 4.84 -2.03 -26.35
CA VAL A 191 4.83 -1.01 -25.31
C VAL A 191 6.08 -1.15 -24.45
N VAL A 192 6.98 -0.16 -24.56
CA VAL A 192 8.23 -0.11 -23.82
C VAL A 192 8.30 1.11 -22.91
N LEU A 193 8.68 0.89 -21.65
CA LEU A 193 8.91 1.94 -20.67
C LEU A 193 10.41 2.15 -20.45
N VAL A 194 10.84 3.40 -20.54
CA VAL A 194 12.22 3.82 -20.25
C VAL A 194 12.24 4.71 -19.01
N SER A 195 13.01 4.33 -18.00
CA SER A 195 13.20 5.11 -16.77
C SER A 195 14.08 6.35 -17.00
N PRO A 196 14.09 7.34 -16.10
CA PRO A 196 15.01 8.49 -16.17
C PRO A 196 16.49 8.09 -16.21
N GLY A 197 16.82 6.97 -15.57
CA GLY A 197 18.15 6.38 -15.57
C GLY A 197 18.52 5.63 -16.86
N GLY A 198 17.60 5.53 -17.82
CA GLY A 198 17.77 4.84 -19.10
C GLY A 198 17.59 3.32 -19.04
N GLN A 199 17.03 2.78 -17.95
CA GLN A 199 16.65 1.36 -17.91
C GLN A 199 15.40 1.15 -18.76
N VAL A 200 15.31 0.00 -19.43
CA VAL A 200 14.27 -0.29 -20.42
C VAL A 200 13.53 -1.56 -20.02
N VAL A 201 12.19 -1.48 -19.98
CA VAL A 201 11.32 -2.64 -19.75
C VAL A 201 10.27 -2.72 -20.86
N ALA A 202 10.14 -3.89 -21.48
CA ALA A 202 9.00 -4.19 -22.33
C ALA A 202 7.82 -4.56 -21.42
N LEU A 203 6.74 -3.77 -21.48
CA LEU A 203 5.51 -4.04 -20.73
C LEU A 203 4.70 -5.11 -21.45
N MET A 204 4.51 -4.92 -22.75
CA MET A 204 3.97 -5.90 -23.69
C MET A 204 4.68 -5.75 -25.02
N SER A 205 4.92 -6.86 -25.71
CA SER A 205 5.48 -6.97 -27.05
C SER A 205 5.06 -8.34 -27.57
N ASP A 206 4.60 -8.41 -28.83
CA ASP A 206 4.04 -9.63 -29.45
C ASP A 206 2.96 -10.31 -28.59
N ALA A 207 2.22 -9.52 -27.81
CA ALA A 207 1.28 -10.05 -26.84
C ALA A 207 -0.15 -9.82 -27.32
N GLY A 208 -0.96 -10.86 -27.24
CA GLY A 208 -2.31 -10.82 -27.78
C GLY A 208 -2.41 -11.70 -29.00
N GLY A 209 -3.05 -11.22 -30.06
CA GLY A 209 -3.30 -11.98 -31.27
C GLY A 209 -4.22 -11.17 -32.19
N SER A 210 -4.88 -11.82 -33.14
CA SER A 210 -5.80 -11.18 -34.10
C SER A 210 -7.18 -10.78 -33.55
N SER A 211 -7.40 -10.83 -32.24
CA SER A 211 -8.67 -10.44 -31.61
C SER A 211 -8.60 -9.03 -31.08
N ASP A 212 -9.58 -8.19 -31.46
CA ASP A 212 -9.69 -6.81 -30.98
C ASP A 212 -9.57 -6.70 -29.45
N ALA A 213 -8.61 -5.91 -28.99
CA ALA A 213 -8.63 -5.32 -27.66
C ALA A 213 -9.50 -4.05 -27.70
N VAL A 214 -10.54 -3.98 -26.86
CA VAL A 214 -11.46 -2.83 -26.84
C VAL A 214 -11.57 -2.25 -25.44
N GLY A 215 -10.89 -1.14 -25.19
CA GLY A 215 -10.97 -0.38 -23.94
C GLY A 215 -10.54 -1.16 -22.70
N VAL A 216 -9.60 -2.09 -22.84
CA VAL A 216 -9.14 -2.93 -21.74
C VAL A 216 -8.16 -2.18 -20.84
N ASN A 217 -8.23 -2.43 -19.53
CA ASN A 217 -7.31 -1.85 -18.55
C ASN A 217 -6.24 -2.87 -18.19
N LEU A 218 -4.99 -2.56 -18.51
CA LEU A 218 -3.84 -3.42 -18.26
C LEU A 218 -2.99 -2.82 -17.15
N VAL A 219 -2.76 -3.60 -16.09
CA VAL A 219 -1.88 -3.22 -14.99
C VAL A 219 -0.65 -4.13 -15.04
N PHE A 220 0.55 -3.56 -15.12
CA PHE A 220 1.81 -4.29 -15.07
C PHE A 220 2.44 -4.19 -13.68
N ASP A 221 2.73 -5.35 -13.07
CA ASP A 221 3.29 -5.48 -11.72
C ASP A 221 4.19 -6.73 -11.65
N ASP A 222 5.41 -6.62 -11.10
CA ASP A 222 6.34 -7.74 -10.97
C ASP A 222 5.78 -8.86 -10.07
N ASN A 223 4.85 -8.55 -9.17
CA ASN A 223 4.20 -9.51 -8.27
C ASN A 223 2.91 -10.11 -8.84
N ALA A 224 2.48 -9.74 -10.05
CA ALA A 224 1.32 -10.34 -10.70
C ALA A 224 1.51 -11.86 -10.87
N THR A 225 0.41 -12.62 -10.80
CA THR A 225 0.43 -14.08 -11.01
C THR A 225 0.15 -14.49 -12.45
N SER A 226 -0.33 -13.56 -13.27
CA SER A 226 -0.67 -13.78 -14.68
C SER A 226 0.32 -13.05 -15.59
N ILE A 227 0.42 -13.51 -16.83
CA ILE A 227 1.05 -12.83 -17.96
C ILE A 227 -0.03 -12.59 -19.02
N LEU A 228 0.18 -11.63 -19.91
CA LEU A 228 -0.64 -11.54 -21.13
C LEU A 228 -0.44 -12.83 -21.93
N GLY A 229 -1.47 -13.31 -22.61
CA GLY A 229 -1.38 -14.54 -23.40
C GLY A 229 -0.92 -14.25 -24.83
N ASP A 230 -0.19 -15.19 -25.41
CA ASP A 230 0.20 -15.25 -26.82
C ASP A 230 -0.94 -15.85 -27.67
N GLU A 231 -1.07 -15.38 -28.91
CA GLU A 231 -2.12 -15.72 -29.88
C GLU A 231 -3.55 -15.78 -29.28
N SER A 232 -3.88 -14.85 -28.40
CA SER A 232 -5.11 -14.84 -27.60
C SER A 232 -5.72 -13.46 -27.40
N ALA A 233 -7.01 -13.42 -27.09
CA ALA A 233 -7.68 -12.15 -26.78
C ALA A 233 -7.15 -11.55 -25.47
N ILE A 234 -6.83 -10.25 -25.49
CA ILE A 234 -6.45 -9.51 -24.29
C ILE A 234 -7.70 -9.09 -23.52
N SER A 235 -7.67 -9.30 -22.19
CA SER A 235 -8.71 -8.83 -21.27
C SER A 235 -8.11 -7.97 -20.16
N SER A 236 -8.95 -7.17 -19.49
CA SER A 236 -8.48 -6.32 -18.39
C SER A 236 -7.95 -7.16 -17.23
N GLY A 237 -6.86 -6.73 -16.61
CA GLY A 237 -6.25 -7.47 -15.51
C GLY A 237 -4.90 -6.92 -15.08
N THR A 238 -4.28 -7.65 -14.15
CA THR A 238 -2.94 -7.38 -13.65
C THR A 238 -1.99 -8.48 -14.12
N PHE A 239 -0.93 -8.10 -14.80
CA PHE A 239 -0.01 -8.98 -15.51
C PHE A 239 1.44 -8.65 -15.18
N LYS A 240 2.36 -9.61 -15.31
CA LYS A 240 3.79 -9.30 -15.37
C LYS A 240 4.12 -8.68 -16.74
N PRO A 241 5.19 -7.87 -16.84
CA PRO A 241 5.74 -7.50 -18.13
C PRO A 241 5.99 -8.75 -18.99
N THR A 242 5.56 -8.72 -20.25
CA THR A 242 5.58 -9.88 -21.15
C THR A 242 6.13 -9.46 -22.51
N ASP A 243 6.84 -10.36 -23.16
CA ASP A 243 7.51 -10.16 -24.45
C ASP A 243 7.54 -11.53 -25.13
N TYR A 244 6.86 -11.64 -26.26
CA TYR A 244 6.85 -12.83 -27.12
C TYR A 244 7.75 -12.58 -28.34
N GLY A 245 7.85 -13.54 -29.26
CA GLY A 245 8.79 -13.44 -30.38
C GLY A 245 10.27 -13.59 -30.00
N SER A 246 11.17 -13.38 -30.96
CA SER A 246 12.62 -13.54 -30.75
C SER A 246 13.39 -12.34 -31.27
N THR A 247 14.14 -11.66 -30.39
CA THR A 247 15.04 -10.54 -30.72
C THR A 247 14.42 -9.54 -31.72
N GLU A 248 13.24 -9.04 -31.37
CA GLU A 248 12.52 -7.93 -32.01
C GLU A 248 13.34 -6.63 -31.91
N ALA A 249 13.17 -5.73 -32.87
CA ALA A 249 13.75 -4.40 -32.77
C ALA A 249 12.85 -3.52 -31.90
N LEU A 250 13.38 -2.99 -30.80
CA LEU A 250 12.60 -2.10 -29.94
C LEU A 250 11.94 -0.95 -30.71
N PRO A 251 10.78 -0.45 -30.22
CA PRO A 251 10.15 0.75 -30.75
C PRO A 251 11.18 1.87 -31.00
N PRO A 252 11.17 2.52 -32.19
CA PRO A 252 12.17 3.50 -32.59
C PRO A 252 12.53 4.54 -31.49
N GLY A 253 13.79 4.55 -31.07
CA GLY A 253 14.27 5.51 -30.07
C GLY A 253 14.15 5.05 -28.61
N ALA A 254 13.53 3.90 -28.34
CA ALA A 254 13.91 3.09 -27.20
C ALA A 254 15.26 2.40 -27.53
N SER A 255 16.22 2.43 -26.61
CA SER A 255 17.56 1.88 -26.83
C SER A 255 18.11 1.31 -25.55
N GLY A 256 18.65 0.10 -25.61
CA GLY A 256 19.19 -0.61 -24.44
C GLY A 256 18.80 -2.09 -24.48
N SER A 257 19.28 -2.85 -23.49
CA SER A 257 18.79 -4.20 -23.26
C SER A 257 17.42 -4.12 -22.59
N THR A 258 16.42 -4.78 -23.15
CA THR A 258 15.13 -4.96 -22.49
C THR A 258 15.24 -5.87 -21.28
N SER A 259 14.44 -5.55 -20.27
CA SER A 259 14.15 -6.40 -19.12
C SER A 259 12.64 -6.66 -19.07
N LEU A 260 12.23 -7.73 -18.40
CA LEU A 260 10.83 -8.01 -18.04
C LEU A 260 10.57 -7.83 -16.54
N SER A 261 11.39 -7.00 -15.88
CA SER A 261 11.23 -6.67 -14.47
C SER A 261 11.16 -5.16 -14.29
N LEU A 262 10.01 -4.69 -13.78
CA LEU A 262 9.80 -3.30 -13.41
C LEU A 262 10.76 -2.84 -12.31
N ALA A 263 11.17 -3.74 -11.41
CA ALA A 263 12.19 -3.46 -10.40
C ALA A 263 13.57 -3.09 -11.00
N SER A 264 13.83 -3.38 -12.29
CA SER A 264 15.05 -2.89 -12.94
C SER A 264 15.04 -1.35 -13.12
N LEU A 265 13.85 -0.74 -13.26
CA LEU A 265 13.66 0.68 -13.58
C LEU A 265 14.08 1.63 -12.45
N ILE A 266 14.12 1.15 -11.21
CA ILE A 266 14.43 1.97 -10.02
C ILE A 266 15.93 2.16 -9.77
N SER A 267 16.80 1.38 -10.45
CA SER A 267 18.25 1.35 -10.19
C SER A 267 19.00 2.62 -10.60
N GLY A 268 18.50 3.36 -11.62
CA GLY A 268 19.10 4.59 -12.11
C GLY A 268 18.51 5.89 -11.53
N GLY A 269 17.66 5.79 -10.50
CA GLY A 269 16.92 6.91 -9.92
C GLY A 269 15.56 7.14 -10.60
N VAL A 270 14.57 7.54 -9.81
CA VAL A 270 13.16 7.61 -10.23
C VAL A 270 12.67 9.01 -10.56
N ASN A 271 13.40 10.05 -10.15
CA ASN A 271 13.06 11.43 -10.48
C ASN A 271 13.61 11.78 -11.86
N GLY A 272 12.76 12.33 -12.73
CA GLY A 272 13.08 12.71 -14.10
C GLY A 272 12.01 12.20 -15.07
N ASP A 273 12.36 12.19 -16.35
CA ASP A 273 11.44 11.81 -17.42
C ASP A 273 11.36 10.30 -17.57
N TRP A 274 10.16 9.76 -17.34
CA TRP A 274 9.77 8.42 -17.74
C TRP A 274 9.15 8.50 -19.13
N LYS A 275 9.57 7.63 -20.04
CA LYS A 275 9.16 7.68 -21.46
C LYS A 275 8.50 6.37 -21.84
N LEU A 276 7.24 6.44 -22.25
CA LEU A 276 6.50 5.34 -22.81
C LEU A 276 6.58 5.41 -24.33
N TYR A 277 7.16 4.38 -24.94
CA TYR A 277 7.22 4.18 -26.37
C TYR A 277 6.16 3.15 -26.73
N VAL A 278 5.28 3.51 -27.66
CA VAL A 278 4.24 2.64 -28.18
C VAL A 278 4.32 2.63 -29.69
N SER A 279 4.48 1.46 -30.30
CA SER A 279 4.38 1.32 -31.75
C SER A 279 3.66 0.04 -32.11
N ASP A 280 2.93 0.12 -33.21
CA ASP A 280 2.57 -1.03 -33.99
C ASP A 280 3.76 -1.34 -34.92
N ASP A 281 4.33 -2.54 -34.86
CA ASP A 281 5.57 -2.90 -35.55
C ASP A 281 5.34 -3.68 -36.86
N THR A 282 4.09 -4.07 -37.17
CA THR A 282 3.74 -4.70 -38.44
C THR A 282 2.92 -3.77 -39.34
N GLY A 283 2.94 -4.04 -40.64
CA GLY A 283 2.38 -3.15 -41.67
C GLY A 283 0.97 -3.54 -42.13
N THR A 284 0.48 -4.68 -41.66
CA THR A 284 -0.78 -5.27 -42.09
C THR A 284 -1.40 -6.02 -40.93
N ASP A 285 -2.55 -5.53 -40.48
CA ASP A 285 -3.62 -6.27 -39.80
C ASP A 285 -4.00 -7.56 -40.59
N GLY A 286 -3.13 -8.58 -40.60
CA GLY A 286 -3.27 -9.78 -41.43
C GLY A 286 -2.05 -10.69 -41.50
#